data_AF-A0AAN6NIW4-F1
#
_entry.id   AF-A0AAN6NIW4-F1
#
_cell.length_a   1.000
_cell.length_b   1.000
_cell.length_c   1.000
_cell.angle_alpha   90.00
_cell.angle_beta   90.00
_cell.angle_gamma   90.00
#
_symmetry.space_group_name_H-M   'P 1'
#
loop_
_entity.id
_entity.type
_entity.pdbx_description
1 polymer ?
#
loop_
_entity_poly.entity_id
_entity_poly.type
_entity_poly.pdbx_seq_one_letter_code
_entity_poly.pdbx_strand_id
1 'polypeptide(L)'
;MKNESLEKSMPLVVADVGSTLNTLATQCRASPAGESMTDPFDSIYRLFFQLTMRTLGISSWASPSSPMLSKSLDWFETIDKSTSLIRIIFPWLPTINHFRRMTASAKLYFAVKDEFADGLIRDGEKKTRCNTSWITARTR
;
A
#
# COMPACT_ATOMS: atom_id res chain seq x y z
N MET A 1 19.40 -1.85 6.25
CA MET A 1 18.00 -1.42 6.46
C MET A 1 17.80 -1.20 7.94
N LYS A 2 17.21 -0.07 8.32
CA LYS A 2 17.06 0.35 9.72
C LYS A 2 15.95 -0.44 10.40
N ASN A 3 16.34 -1.38 11.24
CA ASN A 3 15.53 -2.21 12.15
C ASN A 3 14.41 -1.44 12.86
N GLU A 4 14.66 -0.17 13.22
CA GLU A 4 13.68 0.74 13.82
C GLU A 4 12.37 0.94 13.01
N SER A 5 12.41 0.82 11.68
CA SER A 5 11.21 0.95 10.85
C SER A 5 10.36 -0.32 10.88
N LEU A 6 11.03 -1.48 10.92
CA LEU A 6 10.38 -2.78 10.91
C LEU A 6 9.70 -3.03 12.26
N GLU A 7 10.40 -2.72 13.35
CA GLU A 7 9.87 -2.81 14.72
C GLU A 7 8.59 -1.98 14.91
N LYS A 8 8.52 -0.79 14.32
CA LYS A 8 7.32 0.05 14.35
C LYS A 8 6.16 -0.52 13.52
N SER A 9 6.48 -1.19 12.41
CA SER A 9 5.48 -1.75 11.50
C SER A 9 4.91 -3.09 11.98
N MET A 10 5.70 -3.88 12.71
CA MET A 10 5.36 -5.23 13.16
C MET A 10 4.03 -5.38 13.91
N PRO A 11 3.71 -4.56 14.95
CA PRO A 11 2.42 -4.69 15.64
C PRO A 11 1.24 -4.42 14.71
N LEU A 12 1.44 -3.56 13.72
CA LEU A 12 0.41 -3.19 12.79
C LEU A 12 0.20 -4.27 11.72
N VAL A 13 1.27 -4.95 11.29
CA VAL A 13 1.19 -6.12 10.41
C VAL A 13 0.38 -7.25 11.06
N VAL A 14 0.65 -7.53 12.34
CA VAL A 14 -0.10 -8.56 13.08
C VAL A 14 -1.58 -8.17 13.20
N ALA A 15 -1.88 -6.89 13.44
CA ALA A 15 -3.24 -6.38 13.47
C ALA A 15 -3.95 -6.50 12.10
N ASP A 16 -3.24 -6.22 11.01
CA ASP A 16 -3.78 -6.32 9.64
C ASP A 16 -4.14 -7.78 9.29
N VAL A 17 -3.25 -8.73 9.61
CA VAL A 17 -3.53 -10.17 9.43
C VAL A 17 -4.71 -10.61 10.30
N GLY A 18 -4.72 -10.23 11.58
CA GLY A 18 -5.81 -10.58 12.50
C GLY A 18 -7.17 -10.02 12.07
N SER A 19 -7.20 -8.76 11.61
CA SER A 19 -8.43 -8.14 11.09
C SER A 19 -8.93 -8.84 9.82
N THR A 20 -8.03 -9.17 8.88
CA THR A 20 -8.39 -9.88 7.64
C THR A 20 -8.95 -11.26 7.94
N LEU A 21 -8.31 -12.02 8.83
CA LEU A 21 -8.82 -13.33 9.25
C LEU A 21 -10.18 -13.23 9.94
N ASN A 22 -10.40 -12.19 10.74
CA ASN A 22 -11.68 -11.96 11.38
C ASN A 22 -12.77 -11.61 10.35
N THR A 23 -12.47 -10.74 9.38
CA THR A 23 -13.37 -10.41 8.27
C THR A 23 -13.74 -11.66 7.48
N LEU A 24 -12.76 -12.49 7.09
CA LEU A 24 -13.00 -13.75 6.41
C LEU A 24 -13.87 -14.68 7.26
N ALA A 25 -13.57 -14.82 8.56
CA ALA A 25 -14.35 -15.65 9.46
C ALA A 25 -15.80 -15.15 9.64
N THR A 26 -16.04 -13.84 9.60
CA THR A 26 -17.40 -13.27 9.62
C THR A 26 -18.14 -13.50 8.31
N GLN A 27 -17.46 -13.40 7.16
CA GLN A 27 -18.02 -13.71 5.84
C GLN A 27 -18.41 -15.19 5.73
N CYS A 28 -17.58 -16.10 6.26
CA CYS A 28 -17.89 -17.52 6.35
C CYS A 28 -19.14 -17.81 7.19
N ARG A 29 -19.31 -17.13 8.33
CA ARG A 29 -20.46 -17.33 9.23
C ARG A 29 -21.76 -16.69 8.73
N ALA A 30 -21.67 -15.63 7.94
CA ALA A 30 -22.83 -14.92 7.41
C ALA A 30 -23.46 -15.61 6.18
N SER A 31 -22.76 -16.57 5.56
CA SER A 31 -23.28 -17.28 4.40
C SER A 31 -24.28 -18.38 4.82
N PRO A 32 -25.56 -18.31 4.41
CA PRO A 32 -26.62 -19.21 4.89
C PRO A 32 -26.48 -20.67 4.41
N ALA A 33 -25.52 -20.98 3.54
CA ALA A 33 -25.32 -22.29 2.94
C ALA A 33 -24.04 -23.04 3.39
N GLY A 34 -23.32 -22.54 4.40
CA GLY A 34 -22.12 -23.21 4.94
C GLY A 34 -20.87 -23.14 4.03
N GLU A 35 -21.01 -22.65 2.80
CA GLU A 35 -19.92 -22.45 1.86
C GLU A 35 -19.88 -20.97 1.44
N SER A 36 -19.09 -20.16 2.14
CA SER A 36 -18.70 -18.85 1.61
C SER A 36 -17.57 -19.08 0.61
N MET A 37 -17.86 -18.90 -0.68
CA MET A 37 -16.86 -19.02 -1.73
C MET A 37 -16.10 -17.70 -1.83
N THR A 38 -15.03 -17.56 -1.03
CA THR A 38 -14.08 -16.45 -1.15
C THR A 38 -12.91 -16.91 -1.99
N ASP A 39 -12.55 -16.16 -3.03
CA ASP A 39 -11.32 -16.44 -3.79
C ASP A 39 -10.10 -16.18 -2.89
N PRO A 40 -9.33 -17.23 -2.52
CA PRO A 40 -8.16 -17.07 -1.68
C PRO A 40 -7.09 -16.22 -2.37
N PHE A 41 -7.01 -16.25 -3.69
CA PHE A 41 -6.00 -15.50 -4.42
C PHE A 41 -6.26 -14.00 -4.29
N ASP A 42 -7.46 -13.52 -4.61
CA ASP A 42 -7.80 -12.09 -4.44
C ASP A 42 -7.62 -11.61 -2.98
N SER A 43 -8.08 -12.42 -2.01
CA SER A 43 -8.01 -12.06 -0.59
C SER A 43 -6.59 -11.96 -0.05
N ILE A 44 -5.74 -12.93 -0.42
CA ILE A 44 -4.35 -12.99 0.02
C ILE A 44 -3.52 -11.92 -0.71
N TYR A 45 -3.76 -11.66 -1.99
CA TYR A 45 -3.05 -10.61 -2.73
C TYR A 45 -3.32 -9.22 -2.16
N ARG A 46 -4.57 -8.92 -1.77
CA ARG A 46 -4.92 -7.67 -1.08
C ARG A 46 -4.17 -7.54 0.25
N LEU A 47 -4.12 -8.61 1.04
CA LEU A 47 -3.39 -8.63 2.31
C LEU A 47 -1.88 -8.42 2.12
N PHE A 48 -1.26 -9.12 1.16
CA PHE A 48 0.16 -8.93 0.86
C PHE A 48 0.47 -7.52 0.40
N PHE A 49 -0.42 -6.93 -0.40
CA PHE A 49 -0.26 -5.57 -0.86
C PHE A 49 -0.32 -4.56 0.30
N GLN A 50 -1.30 -4.71 1.20
CA GLN A 50 -1.41 -3.92 2.43
C GLN A 50 -0.16 -4.04 3.31
N LEU A 51 0.32 -5.27 3.53
CA LEU A 51 1.53 -5.57 4.28
C LEU A 51 2.78 -4.92 3.66
N THR A 52 2.91 -5.01 2.34
CA THR A 52 4.05 -4.46 1.60
C THR A 52 4.07 -2.94 1.73
N MET A 53 2.93 -2.26 1.52
CA MET A 53 2.84 -0.80 1.67
C MET A 53 3.17 -0.35 3.10
N ARG A 54 2.79 -1.14 4.11
CA ARG A 54 3.11 -0.88 5.51
C ARG A 54 4.59 -1.04 5.83
N THR A 55 5.22 -2.05 5.23
CA THR A 55 6.66 -2.31 5.36
C THR A 55 7.49 -1.22 4.65
N LEU A 56 6.99 -0.70 3.53
CA LEU A 56 7.61 0.41 2.79
C LEU A 56 7.44 1.78 3.49
N GLY A 57 6.72 1.85 4.62
CA GLY A 57 6.49 3.09 5.35
C GLY A 57 5.32 3.94 4.82
N ILE A 58 4.59 3.44 3.81
CA ILE A 58 3.42 4.08 3.20
C ILE A 58 2.18 3.71 4.04
N SER A 59 2.22 4.10 5.32
CA SER A 59 1.24 3.65 6.32
C SER A 59 -0.17 4.22 6.14
N SER A 60 -0.31 5.35 5.45
CA SER A 60 -1.60 5.99 5.17
C SER A 60 -2.40 5.25 4.09
N TRP A 61 -1.73 4.58 3.16
CA TRP A 61 -2.38 3.82 2.09
C TRP A 61 -2.77 2.42 2.55
N ALA A 62 -2.05 1.88 3.53
CA ALA A 62 -2.26 0.55 4.08
C ALA A 62 -3.52 0.43 4.98
N SER A 63 -4.41 1.44 4.98
CA SER A 63 -5.68 1.35 5.72
C SER A 63 -6.74 0.66 4.84
N PRO A 64 -7.53 -0.30 5.37
CA PRO A 64 -8.49 -1.08 4.59
C PRO A 64 -9.61 -0.24 3.95
N SER A 65 -9.82 0.99 4.41
CA SER A 65 -10.77 1.96 3.84
C SER A 65 -10.14 2.94 2.84
N SER A 66 -8.84 2.84 2.56
CA SER A 66 -8.16 3.82 1.72
C SER A 66 -8.47 3.58 0.24
N PRO A 67 -9.07 4.56 -0.47
CA PRO A 67 -9.30 4.45 -1.92
C PRO A 67 -7.98 4.38 -2.71
N MET A 68 -6.86 4.74 -2.09
CA MET A 68 -5.52 4.70 -2.68
C MET A 68 -5.00 3.27 -2.87
N LEU A 69 -5.38 2.36 -1.97
CA LEU A 69 -5.00 0.94 -2.06
C LEU A 69 -5.64 0.31 -3.30
N SER A 70 -6.93 0.51 -3.50
CA SER A 70 -7.66 -0.01 -4.67
C SER A 70 -7.16 0.61 -5.98
N LYS A 71 -6.86 1.92 -6.00
CA LYS A 71 -6.34 2.60 -7.19
C LYS A 71 -4.94 2.12 -7.57
N SER A 72 -4.07 1.93 -6.58
CA SER A 72 -2.71 1.41 -6.85
C SER A 72 -2.75 -0.04 -7.32
N LEU A 73 -3.67 -0.86 -6.79
CA LEU A 73 -3.93 -2.20 -7.30
C LEU A 73 -4.37 -2.19 -8.77
N ASP A 74 -5.30 -1.31 -9.14
CA ASP A 74 -5.78 -1.14 -10.52
C ASP A 74 -4.66 -0.69 -11.48
N TRP A 75 -3.75 0.20 -11.02
CA TRP A 75 -2.56 0.56 -11.80
C TRP A 75 -1.61 -0.60 -11.98
N PHE A 76 -1.39 -1.42 -10.95
CA PHE A 76 -0.58 -2.64 -11.06
C PHE A 76 -1.19 -3.65 -12.03
N GLU A 77 -2.49 -3.89 -11.94
CA GLU A 77 -3.21 -4.78 -12.86
C GLU A 77 -3.14 -4.27 -14.31
N THR A 78 -3.26 -2.95 -14.50
CA THR A 78 -3.09 -2.32 -15.81
C THR A 78 -1.69 -2.50 -16.37
N ILE A 79 -0.65 -2.40 -15.53
CA ILE A 79 0.75 -2.61 -15.92
C ILE A 79 0.97 -4.07 -16.35
N ASP A 80 0.42 -5.02 -15.59
CA ASP A 80 0.60 -6.45 -15.84
C ASP A 80 -0.12 -6.89 -17.12
N LYS A 81 -1.39 -6.50 -17.30
CA LYS A 81 -2.16 -6.73 -18.54
C LYS A 81 -1.53 -6.11 -19.78
N SER A 82 -0.78 -5.02 -19.59
CA SER A 82 -0.08 -4.32 -20.68
C SER A 82 1.25 -4.99 -21.07
N THR A 83 1.68 -6.04 -20.36
CA THR A 83 2.86 -6.84 -20.70
C THR A 83 2.51 -7.82 -21.81
N SER A 84 2.56 -7.36 -23.05
CA SER A 84 2.30 -8.20 -24.23
C SER A 84 3.56 -8.95 -24.68
N LEU A 85 3.39 -10.24 -25.01
CA LEU A 85 4.42 -11.13 -25.59
C LEU A 85 5.12 -10.54 -26.82
N ILE A 86 4.39 -9.73 -27.61
CA ILE A 86 4.90 -8.99 -28.77
C ILE A 86 6.09 -8.12 -28.40
N ARG A 87 6.16 -7.62 -27.16
CA ARG A 87 7.27 -6.80 -26.67
C ARG A 87 8.54 -7.60 -26.38
N ILE A 88 8.42 -8.89 -26.05
CA ILE A 88 9.58 -9.78 -25.88
C ILE A 88 10.25 -9.99 -27.24
N ILE A 89 9.44 -10.10 -28.29
CA ILE A 89 9.91 -10.31 -29.67
C ILE A 89 10.40 -8.99 -30.30
N PHE A 90 9.70 -7.88 -30.05
CA PHE A 90 10.04 -6.56 -30.59
C PHE A 90 10.11 -5.50 -29.47
N PRO A 91 11.24 -5.41 -28.75
CA PRO A 91 11.38 -4.57 -27.54
C PRO A 91 11.34 -3.06 -27.81
N TRP A 92 11.67 -2.64 -29.03
CA TRP A 92 11.72 -1.21 -29.42
C TRP A 92 10.38 -0.65 -29.91
N LEU A 93 9.37 -1.49 -30.15
CA LEU A 93 8.12 -1.06 -30.78
C LEU A 93 7.20 -0.35 -29.75
N PRO A 94 6.92 0.96 -29.90
CA PRO A 94 6.04 1.70 -29.00
C PRO A 94 4.58 1.34 -29.27
N THR A 95 4.17 0.18 -28.78
CA THR A 95 2.79 -0.31 -28.86
C THR A 95 1.86 0.50 -27.95
N ILE A 96 0.57 0.57 -28.26
CA ILE A 96 -0.43 1.25 -27.42
C ILE A 96 -0.42 0.71 -25.98
N ASN A 97 -0.20 -0.61 -25.83
CA ASN A 97 -0.04 -1.23 -24.52
C ASN A 97 1.22 -0.72 -23.78
N HIS A 98 2.29 -0.37 -24.49
CA HIS A 98 3.43 0.30 -23.87
C HIS A 98 3.05 1.66 -23.28
N PHE A 99 2.26 2.47 -23.99
CA PHE A 99 1.80 3.76 -23.46
C PHE A 99 0.87 3.61 -22.25
N ARG A 100 -0.05 2.63 -22.27
CA ARG A 100 -0.91 2.32 -21.12
C ARG A 100 -0.10 1.90 -19.90
N ARG A 101 0.89 1.02 -20.09
CA ARG A 101 1.84 0.64 -19.05
C ARG A 101 2.61 1.84 -18.51
N MET A 102 3.13 2.69 -19.38
CA MET A 102 3.98 3.81 -18.99
C MET A 102 3.20 4.89 -18.22
N THR A 103 1.98 5.18 -18.66
CA THR A 103 1.08 6.12 -17.97
C THR A 103 0.63 5.57 -16.61
N ALA A 104 0.29 4.29 -16.51
CA ALA A 104 -0.03 3.65 -15.23
C ALA A 104 1.19 3.65 -14.27
N SER A 105 2.38 3.33 -14.79
CA SER A 105 3.63 3.36 -14.02
C SER A 105 3.96 4.78 -13.53
N ALA A 106 3.76 5.79 -14.38
CA ALA A 106 3.97 7.18 -14.01
C ALA A 106 2.99 7.63 -12.91
N LYS A 107 1.70 7.31 -13.03
CA LYS A 107 0.68 7.62 -12.01
C LYS A 107 1.03 6.99 -10.66
N LEU A 108 1.44 5.72 -10.68
CA LEU A 108 1.89 5.02 -9.47
C LEU A 108 3.12 5.71 -8.85
N TYR A 109 4.11 6.07 -9.66
CA TYR A 109 5.31 6.77 -9.20
C TYR A 109 5.00 8.12 -8.54
N PHE A 110 4.15 8.93 -9.18
CA PHE A 110 3.77 10.23 -8.63
C PHE A 110 3.00 10.10 -7.32
N ALA A 111 2.04 9.18 -7.25
CA ALA A 111 1.33 8.91 -6.00
C ALA A 111 2.31 8.56 -4.88
N VAL A 112 3.27 7.64 -5.14
CA VAL A 112 4.22 7.20 -4.10
C VAL A 112 5.12 8.36 -3.68
N LYS A 113 5.59 9.16 -4.64
CA LYS A 113 6.41 10.35 -4.37
C LYS A 113 5.68 11.36 -3.48
N ASP A 114 4.40 11.62 -3.75
CA ASP A 114 3.61 12.57 -2.98
C ASP A 114 3.41 12.09 -1.53
N GLU A 115 3.15 10.79 -1.34
CA GLU A 115 3.04 10.22 0.00
C GLU A 115 4.35 10.31 0.80
N PHE A 116 5.49 10.03 0.17
CA PHE A 116 6.79 10.19 0.83
C PHE A 116 7.09 11.64 1.18
N ALA A 117 6.71 12.60 0.32
CA ALA A 117 6.85 14.01 0.59
C ALA A 117 6.02 14.43 1.82
N ASP A 118 4.77 13.96 1.89
CA ASP A 118 3.88 14.22 3.05
C ASP A 118 4.43 13.61 4.34
N GLY A 119 5.00 12.40 4.27
CA GLY A 119 5.68 11.77 5.40
C GLY A 119 6.82 12.61 5.97
N LEU A 120 7.65 13.19 5.10
CA LEU A 120 8.76 14.06 5.50
C LEU A 120 8.27 15.35 6.15
N ILE A 121 7.21 15.95 5.62
CA ILE A 121 6.59 17.16 6.21
C ILE A 121 6.10 16.86 7.63
N ARG A 122 5.41 15.72 7.83
CA ARG A 122 4.89 15.30 9.14
C ARG A 122 5.99 15.07 10.17
N ASP A 123 7.11 14.49 9.76
CA ASP A 123 8.24 14.26 10.67
C ASP A 123 9.00 15.56 10.99
N GLY A 124 9.02 16.50 10.05
CA GLY A 124 9.47 17.88 10.29
C GLY A 124 8.65 18.59 11.36
N GLU A 125 7.32 18.53 11.26
CA GLU A 125 6.40 19.15 12.25
C GLU A 125 6.53 18.56 13.65
N LYS A 126 6.73 17.24 13.77
CA LYS A 126 6.95 16.61 15.07
C LYS A 126 8.23 17.10 15.73
N LYS A 127 9.30 17.26 14.95
CA LYS A 127 10.60 17.71 15.46
C LYS A 127 10.55 19.16 15.92
N THR A 128 9.88 20.04 15.18
CA THR A 128 9.66 21.45 15.59
C THR A 128 8.78 21.53 16.83
N ARG A 129 7.67 20.78 16.90
CA ARG A 129 6.80 20.74 18.08
C ARG A 129 7.53 20.26 19.34
N CYS A 130 8.34 19.21 19.21
CA CYS A 130 9.13 18.70 20.32
C CYS A 130 10.17 19.74 20.78
N ASN A 131 10.90 20.37 19.84
CA ASN A 131 11.87 21.42 20.16
C ASN A 131 11.23 22.61 20.90
N THR A 132 10.09 23.11 20.43
CA THR A 132 9.38 24.22 21.09
C THR A 132 8.89 23.84 22.49
N SER A 133 8.44 22.60 22.70
CA SER A 133 8.05 22.07 24.02
C SER A 133 9.23 21.96 24.99
N TRP A 134 10.42 21.58 24.52
CA TRP A 134 11.63 21.55 25.36
C TRP A 134 12.09 22.96 25.76
N ILE A 135 11.93 23.93 24.86
CA ILE A 135 12.29 25.33 25.12
C ILE A 135 11.35 25.93 26.16
N THR A 136 10.03 25.74 26.04
CA THR A 136 9.04 26.27 27.00
C THR A 136 9.06 25.57 28.36
N ALA A 137 9.45 24.30 28.42
CA ALA A 137 9.62 23.58 29.68
C ALA A 137 10.91 23.95 30.44
N ARG A 138 11.89 24.60 29.78
CA ARG A 138 13.17 25.01 30.38
C ARG A 138 13.17 26.45 30.91
N THR A 139 12.22 27.28 30.49
CA THR A 139 12.06 28.69 30.91
C THR A 139 11.13 28.89 32.10
N ARG A 140 10.73 27.82 32.79
CA ARG A 140 9.87 27.84 33.98
C ARG A 140 10.58 27.14 35.14
#